data_AF-A0A7C5GV80-F1
#
_entry.id   AF-A0A7C5GV80-F1
#
_cell.length_a   1.000
_cell.length_b   1.000
_cell.length_c   1.000
_cell.angle_alpha   90.00
_cell.angle_beta   90.00
_cell.angle_gamma   90.00
#
_symmetry.space_group_name_H-M   'P 1'
#
loop_
_entity.id
_entity.type
_entity.pdbx_description
1 polymer ?
#
loop_
_entity_poly.entity_id
_entity_poly.type
_entity_poly.pdbx_seq_one_letter_code
_entity_poly.pdbx_strand_id
1 'polypeptide(L)'
;MKRQTTDDLPEIYSDLLQGQVSYLYKHLYLNFWGNLTLAIMITLAFFNHIDNQDLLIAWFAVLTISIVIRFLKNQQFKPQQKYTKTELEVWKNWYIFFTLVISLLWGLSALLIFPSAESASESYQFLLILALSTILLTSTPTLTASRNVFYLQVLFLLLPTILMLLWQDDPKYRWLALMLVFMTMT
;
A
#
# COMPACT_ATOMS: atom_id res chain seq x y z
N MET A 1 -24.60 -19.51 30.45
CA MET A 1 -23.59 -19.81 29.41
C MET A 1 -24.33 -20.49 28.25
N LYS A 2 -24.78 -19.74 27.24
CA LYS A 2 -25.49 -20.32 26.07
C LYS A 2 -24.46 -21.07 25.21
N ARG A 3 -24.67 -22.36 24.97
CA ARG A 3 -23.92 -23.12 23.96
C ARG A 3 -24.18 -22.46 22.60
N GLN A 4 -23.14 -21.91 21.97
CA GLN A 4 -23.18 -21.58 20.54
C GLN A 4 -23.42 -22.89 19.78
N THR A 5 -24.53 -22.96 19.09
CA THR A 5 -24.88 -24.07 18.22
C THR A 5 -24.10 -23.91 16.91
N THR A 6 -23.68 -25.01 16.30
CA THR A 6 -22.92 -25.02 15.03
C THR A 6 -23.63 -24.28 13.89
N ASP A 7 -24.93 -24.02 14.01
CA ASP A 7 -25.73 -23.20 13.11
C ASP A 7 -25.45 -21.69 13.19
N ASP A 8 -24.81 -21.20 14.25
CA ASP A 8 -24.50 -19.77 14.44
C ASP A 8 -23.19 -19.37 13.73
N LEU A 9 -22.35 -20.35 13.38
CA LEU A 9 -21.02 -20.12 12.78
C LEU A 9 -21.05 -19.33 11.45
N PRO A 10 -22.00 -19.58 10.51
CA PRO A 10 -22.10 -18.82 9.27
C PRO A 10 -22.46 -17.35 9.50
N GLU A 11 -23.32 -17.07 10.48
CA GLU A 11 -23.82 -15.73 10.80
C GLU A 11 -22.73 -14.88 11.49
N ILE A 12 -22.03 -15.47 12.47
CA ILE A 12 -20.88 -14.83 13.14
C ILE A 12 -19.79 -14.47 12.12
N TYR A 13 -19.52 -15.36 11.16
CA TYR A 13 -18.54 -15.09 10.11
C TYR A 13 -18.94 -13.93 9.20
N SER A 14 -20.21 -13.87 8.77
CA SER A 14 -20.70 -12.77 7.92
C SER A 14 -20.66 -11.42 8.64
N ASP A 15 -20.98 -11.38 9.93
CA ASP A 15 -20.94 -10.15 10.73
C ASP A 15 -19.51 -9.65 10.92
N LEU A 16 -18.56 -10.56 11.16
CA LEU A 16 -17.14 -10.22 11.21
C LEU A 16 -16.65 -9.64 9.88
N LEU A 17 -17.00 -10.29 8.77
CA LEU A 17 -16.61 -9.86 7.42
C LEU A 17 -17.23 -8.49 7.07
N GLN A 18 -18.49 -8.25 7.40
CA GLN A 18 -19.16 -6.95 7.25
C GLN A 18 -18.42 -5.88 8.07
N GLY A 19 -18.02 -6.19 9.31
CA GLY A 19 -17.26 -5.30 10.17
C GLY A 19 -15.89 -4.94 9.58
N GLN A 20 -15.16 -5.92 9.04
CA GLN A 20 -13.88 -5.71 8.36
C GLN A 20 -14.05 -4.78 7.14
N VAL A 21 -14.99 -5.06 6.24
CA VAL A 21 -15.22 -4.24 5.04
C VAL A 21 -15.69 -2.83 5.40
N SER A 22 -16.53 -2.69 6.42
CA SER A 22 -16.97 -1.37 6.93
C SER A 22 -15.81 -0.57 7.52
N TYR A 23 -14.87 -1.23 8.21
CA TYR A 23 -13.66 -0.60 8.73
C TYR A 23 -12.74 -0.10 7.61
N LEU A 24 -12.57 -0.88 6.53
CA LEU A 24 -11.84 -0.46 5.33
C LEU A 24 -12.45 0.82 4.74
N TYR A 25 -13.78 0.86 4.65
CA TYR A 25 -14.52 1.99 4.10
C TYR A 25 -14.37 3.28 4.93
N LYS A 26 -14.35 3.15 6.28
CA LYS A 26 -14.15 4.30 7.17
C LYS A 26 -12.83 5.04 6.91
N HIS A 27 -11.80 4.33 6.43
CA HIS A 27 -10.48 4.88 6.13
C HIS A 27 -10.27 5.21 4.64
N LEU A 28 -11.31 5.09 3.81
CA LEU A 28 -11.20 5.23 2.36
C LEU A 28 -10.68 6.61 1.94
N TYR A 29 -11.24 7.69 2.51
CA TYR A 29 -10.86 9.06 2.17
C TYR A 29 -9.44 9.39 2.62
N LEU A 30 -9.06 8.98 3.84
CA LEU A 30 -7.70 9.19 4.35
C LEU A 30 -6.67 8.47 3.48
N ASN A 31 -6.96 7.21 3.11
CA ASN A 31 -6.09 6.44 2.23
C ASN A 31 -6.00 7.04 0.82
N PHE A 32 -7.10 7.54 0.28
CA PHE A 32 -7.14 8.18 -1.03
C PHE A 32 -6.27 9.45 -1.04
N TRP A 33 -6.55 10.39 -0.16
CA TRP A 33 -5.83 11.66 -0.09
C TRP A 33 -4.38 11.49 0.34
N GLY A 34 -4.11 10.59 1.28
CA GLY A 34 -2.73 10.29 1.70
C GLY A 34 -1.88 9.76 0.55
N ASN A 35 -2.39 8.80 -0.22
CA ASN A 35 -1.67 8.27 -1.38
C ASN A 35 -1.50 9.34 -2.47
N LEU A 36 -2.55 10.10 -2.78
CA LEU A 36 -2.51 11.08 -3.85
C LEU A 36 -1.56 12.24 -3.54
N THR A 37 -1.65 12.81 -2.34
CA THR A 37 -0.75 13.89 -1.90
C THR A 37 0.70 13.43 -1.89
N LEU A 38 0.98 12.23 -1.38
CA LEU A 38 2.34 11.71 -1.35
C LEU A 38 2.89 11.45 -2.77
N ALA A 39 2.07 10.92 -3.68
CA ALA A 39 2.45 10.72 -5.07
C ALA A 39 2.77 12.05 -5.78
N ILE A 40 1.99 13.09 -5.53
CA ILE A 40 2.25 14.45 -6.03
C ILE A 40 3.56 14.99 -5.47
N MET A 41 3.78 14.88 -4.15
CA MET A 41 5.00 15.35 -3.50
C MET A 41 6.26 14.68 -4.07
N ILE A 42 6.24 13.35 -4.22
CA ILE A 42 7.35 12.60 -4.81
C ILE A 42 7.55 13.01 -6.26
N THR A 43 6.49 13.09 -7.05
CA THR A 43 6.61 13.49 -8.46
C THR A 43 7.24 14.87 -8.59
N LEU A 44 6.80 15.86 -7.82
CA LEU A 44 7.35 17.21 -7.86
C LEU A 44 8.81 17.27 -7.38
N ALA A 45 9.16 16.53 -6.32
CA ALA A 45 10.52 16.50 -5.79
C ALA A 45 11.52 15.92 -6.79
N PHE A 46 11.11 14.88 -7.52
CA PHE A 46 11.98 14.14 -8.44
C PHE A 46 11.93 14.64 -9.89
N PHE A 47 10.95 15.48 -10.26
CA PHE A 47 10.71 15.89 -11.66
C PHE A 47 11.94 16.43 -12.38
N ASN A 48 12.76 17.25 -11.70
CA ASN A 48 13.97 17.85 -12.27
C ASN A 48 15.27 17.11 -11.88
N HIS A 49 15.17 15.99 -11.17
CA HIS A 49 16.32 15.27 -10.61
C HIS A 49 16.51 13.87 -11.21
N ILE A 50 15.63 13.48 -12.14
CA ILE A 50 15.75 12.23 -12.88
C ILE A 50 15.96 12.52 -14.36
N ASP A 51 16.73 11.67 -15.02
CA ASP A 51 17.01 11.82 -16.45
C ASP A 51 15.77 11.48 -17.31
N ASN A 52 14.91 10.58 -16.83
CA ASN A 52 13.76 10.08 -17.57
C ASN A 52 12.43 10.57 -16.97
N GLN A 53 12.08 11.82 -17.26
CA GLN A 53 10.82 12.44 -16.81
C GLN A 53 9.57 11.70 -17.29
N ASP A 54 9.61 11.14 -18.50
CA ASP A 54 8.50 10.39 -19.08
C ASP A 54 8.14 9.17 -18.23
N LEU A 55 9.15 8.46 -17.71
CA LEU A 55 8.94 7.31 -16.83
C LEU A 55 8.28 7.69 -15.51
N LEU A 56 8.65 8.82 -14.91
CA LEU A 56 8.02 9.34 -13.70
C LEU A 56 6.58 9.77 -13.93
N ILE A 57 6.31 10.45 -15.05
CA ILE A 57 4.94 10.83 -15.43
C ILE A 57 4.09 9.57 -15.66
N ALA A 58 4.63 8.56 -16.33
CA ALA A 58 3.94 7.29 -16.55
C ALA A 58 3.66 6.56 -15.24
N TRP A 59 4.65 6.47 -14.33
CA TRP A 59 4.48 5.90 -13.00
C TRP A 59 3.39 6.63 -12.20
N PHE A 60 3.44 7.96 -12.17
CA PHE A 60 2.47 8.79 -11.49
C PHE A 60 1.06 8.58 -12.07
N ALA A 61 0.91 8.59 -13.40
CA ALA A 61 -0.36 8.37 -14.07
C ALA A 61 -0.96 7.00 -13.72
N VAL A 62 -0.18 5.92 -13.82
CA VAL A 62 -0.65 4.55 -13.52
C VAL A 62 -1.01 4.41 -12.03
N LEU A 63 -0.21 5.00 -11.13
CA LEU A 63 -0.48 5.02 -9.70
C LEU A 63 -1.77 5.79 -9.38
N THR A 64 -1.94 6.99 -9.91
CA THR A 64 -3.13 7.81 -9.71
C THR A 64 -4.38 7.12 -10.26
N ILE A 65 -4.32 6.55 -11.46
CA ILE A 65 -5.43 5.78 -12.03
C ILE A 65 -5.80 4.62 -11.09
N SER A 66 -4.82 3.86 -10.60
CA SER A 66 -5.05 2.75 -9.67
C SER A 66 -5.71 3.21 -8.35
N ILE A 67 -5.26 4.33 -7.79
CA ILE A 67 -5.83 4.94 -6.58
C ILE A 67 -7.28 5.39 -6.83
N VAL A 68 -7.55 6.05 -7.96
CA VAL A 68 -8.89 6.56 -8.33
C VAL A 68 -9.85 5.41 -8.60
N ILE A 69 -9.45 4.38 -9.36
CA ILE A 69 -10.31 3.21 -9.61
C ILE A 69 -10.65 2.52 -8.29
N ARG A 70 -9.66 2.29 -7.40
CA ARG A 70 -9.90 1.73 -6.07
C ARG A 70 -10.89 2.57 -5.28
N PHE A 71 -10.75 3.89 -5.31
CA PHE A 71 -11.63 4.82 -4.60
C PHE A 71 -13.06 4.77 -5.14
N LEU A 72 -13.25 4.93 -6.45
CA LEU A 72 -14.55 4.92 -7.10
C LEU A 72 -15.29 3.59 -6.90
N LYS A 73 -14.58 2.47 -6.96
CA LYS A 73 -15.18 1.15 -6.67
C LYS A 73 -15.61 1.07 -5.22
N ASN A 74 -14.75 1.41 -4.27
CA ASN A 74 -15.08 1.30 -2.86
C ASN A 74 -16.19 2.26 -2.43
N GLN A 75 -16.33 3.44 -3.05
CA GLN A 75 -17.44 4.38 -2.79
C GLN A 75 -18.83 3.79 -3.04
N GLN A 76 -18.93 2.75 -3.87
CA GLN A 76 -20.22 2.09 -4.16
C GLN A 76 -20.69 1.20 -3.00
N PHE A 77 -19.80 0.88 -2.05
CA PHE A 77 -20.15 0.13 -0.86
C PHE A 77 -20.96 0.99 0.11
N LYS A 78 -22.13 0.51 0.53
CA LYS A 78 -23.02 1.20 1.48
C LYS A 78 -22.96 0.49 2.83
N PRO A 79 -22.28 1.05 3.86
CA PRO A 79 -22.08 0.35 5.14
C PRO A 79 -23.37 -0.03 5.89
N GLN A 80 -24.47 0.67 5.60
CA GLN A 80 -25.79 0.47 6.20
C GLN A 80 -26.58 -0.66 5.54
N GLN A 81 -26.15 -1.11 4.36
CA GLN A 81 -26.78 -2.22 3.64
C GLN A 81 -26.22 -3.55 4.14
N LYS A 82 -27.12 -4.52 4.39
CA LYS A 82 -26.71 -5.91 4.66
C LYS A 82 -26.37 -6.57 3.32
N TYR A 83 -25.14 -7.05 3.22
CA TYR A 83 -24.67 -7.80 2.05
C TYR A 83 -24.61 -9.29 2.38
N THR A 84 -24.78 -10.11 1.36
CA THR A 84 -24.51 -11.55 1.45
C THR A 84 -23.01 -11.79 1.63
N LYS A 85 -22.64 -12.96 2.17
CA LYS A 85 -21.24 -13.35 2.33
C LYS A 85 -20.45 -13.27 1.02
N THR A 86 -21.03 -13.76 -0.08
CA THR A 86 -20.40 -13.76 -1.40
C THR A 86 -20.13 -12.33 -1.89
N GLU A 87 -21.07 -11.41 -1.69
CA GLU A 87 -20.87 -9.99 -2.05
C GLU A 87 -19.76 -9.34 -1.22
N LEU A 88 -19.72 -9.61 0.08
CA LEU A 88 -18.66 -9.10 0.97
C LEU A 88 -17.28 -9.63 0.60
N GLU A 89 -17.18 -10.90 0.20
CA GLU A 89 -15.94 -11.48 -0.29
C GLU A 89 -15.47 -10.81 -1.59
N VAL A 90 -16.39 -10.49 -2.50
CA VAL A 90 -16.08 -9.74 -3.73
C VAL A 90 -15.53 -8.36 -3.40
N TRP A 91 -16.16 -7.61 -2.48
CA TRP A 91 -15.68 -6.30 -2.04
C TRP A 91 -14.29 -6.37 -1.41
N LYS A 92 -14.09 -7.33 -0.51
CA LYS A 92 -12.79 -7.59 0.13
C LYS A 92 -11.71 -7.91 -0.90
N ASN A 93 -11.99 -8.81 -1.84
CA ASN A 93 -11.01 -9.25 -2.83
C ASN A 93 -10.63 -8.11 -3.80
N TRP A 94 -11.59 -7.28 -4.21
CA TRP A 94 -11.30 -6.08 -5.00
C TRP A 94 -10.42 -5.09 -4.24
N TYR A 95 -10.70 -4.85 -2.96
CA TYR A 95 -9.89 -3.99 -2.12
C TYR A 95 -8.45 -4.52 -2.00
N ILE A 96 -8.29 -5.82 -1.74
CA ILE A 96 -7.00 -6.50 -1.64
C ILE A 96 -6.23 -6.35 -2.96
N PHE A 97 -6.86 -6.66 -4.09
CA PHE A 97 -6.23 -6.60 -5.40
C PHE A 97 -5.63 -5.22 -5.68
N PHE A 98 -6.43 -4.16 -5.56
CA PHE A 98 -5.92 -2.80 -5.81
C PHE A 98 -4.87 -2.37 -4.79
N THR A 99 -4.98 -2.81 -3.53
CA THR A 99 -3.98 -2.52 -2.52
C THR A 99 -2.63 -3.15 -2.86
N LEU A 100 -2.62 -4.39 -3.36
CA LEU A 100 -1.39 -5.04 -3.82
C LEU A 100 -0.82 -4.35 -5.06
N VAL A 101 -1.67 -3.99 -6.03
CA VAL A 101 -1.23 -3.23 -7.23
C VAL A 101 -0.61 -1.90 -6.85
N ILE A 102 -1.27 -1.11 -5.99
CA ILE A 102 -0.75 0.19 -5.52
C ILE A 102 0.56 0.00 -4.76
N SER A 103 0.66 -1.03 -3.91
CA SER A 103 1.88 -1.29 -3.14
C SER A 103 3.04 -1.73 -4.03
N LEU A 104 2.76 -2.51 -5.07
CA LEU A 104 3.75 -2.86 -6.09
C LEU A 104 4.20 -1.61 -6.86
N LEU A 105 3.29 -0.73 -7.27
CA LEU A 105 3.64 0.52 -7.96
C LEU A 105 4.51 1.42 -7.07
N TRP A 106 4.16 1.53 -5.78
CA TRP A 106 5.01 2.21 -4.80
C TRP A 106 6.37 1.51 -4.65
N GLY A 107 6.46 0.19 -4.54
CA GLY A 107 7.75 -0.50 -4.48
C GLY A 107 8.59 -0.31 -5.75
N LEU A 108 7.97 -0.37 -6.93
CA LEU A 108 8.62 -0.11 -8.21
C LEU A 108 9.15 1.32 -8.34
N SER A 109 8.64 2.28 -7.54
CA SER A 109 9.23 3.62 -7.49
C SER A 109 10.71 3.58 -7.12
N ALA A 110 11.14 2.62 -6.29
CA ALA A 110 12.56 2.41 -6.05
C ALA A 110 13.27 2.05 -7.36
N LEU A 111 12.82 1.04 -8.10
CA LEU A 111 13.56 0.67 -9.32
C LEU A 111 13.53 1.74 -10.43
N LEU A 112 12.45 2.51 -10.52
CA LEU A 112 12.22 3.44 -11.64
C LEU A 112 12.66 4.88 -11.36
N ILE A 113 12.57 5.32 -10.10
CA ILE A 113 12.78 6.72 -9.69
C ILE A 113 14.02 6.86 -8.82
N PHE A 114 14.50 5.78 -8.19
CA PHE A 114 15.62 5.86 -7.28
C PHE A 114 16.86 6.32 -8.04
N PRO A 115 17.39 7.49 -7.65
CA PRO A 115 18.44 8.11 -8.40
C PRO A 115 19.73 7.32 -8.21
N SER A 116 20.47 7.17 -9.31
CA SER A 116 21.82 6.62 -9.25
C SER A 116 22.65 7.42 -8.25
N ALA A 117 23.62 6.77 -7.59
CA ALA A 117 24.45 7.42 -6.57
C ALA A 117 25.20 8.67 -7.10
N GLU A 118 25.33 8.80 -8.43
CA GLU A 118 25.96 9.93 -9.09
C GLU A 118 24.99 11.10 -9.35
N SER A 119 23.68 10.85 -9.48
CA SER A 119 22.72 11.83 -9.97
C SER A 119 21.83 12.48 -8.91
N ALA A 120 21.73 11.94 -7.68
CA ALA A 120 21.01 12.65 -6.62
C ALA A 120 21.61 12.54 -5.22
N SER A 121 21.40 13.64 -4.49
CA SER A 121 21.72 13.78 -3.09
C SER A 121 21.01 12.72 -2.22
N GLU A 122 21.68 12.26 -1.17
CA GLU A 122 21.20 11.29 -0.17
C GLU A 122 19.79 11.64 0.34
N SER A 123 19.47 12.93 0.43
CA SER A 123 18.15 13.44 0.85
C SER A 123 16.98 12.89 0.05
N TYR A 124 17.15 12.64 -1.26
CA TYR A 124 16.08 12.13 -2.11
C TYR A 124 15.79 10.64 -1.82
N GLN A 125 16.82 9.85 -1.55
CA GLN A 125 16.66 8.45 -1.17
C GLN A 125 15.95 8.33 0.19
N PHE A 126 16.32 9.17 1.15
CA PHE A 126 15.60 9.28 2.44
C PHE A 126 14.14 9.68 2.26
N LEU A 127 13.85 10.65 1.39
CA LEU A 127 12.48 11.08 1.10
C LEU A 127 11.63 9.92 0.55
N LEU A 128 12.20 9.10 -0.36
CA LEU A 128 11.51 7.94 -0.92
C LEU A 128 11.25 6.88 0.15
N ILE A 129 12.24 6.57 1.00
CA ILE A 129 12.10 5.61 2.10
C ILE A 129 11.03 6.08 3.09
N LEU A 130 11.00 7.38 3.42
CA LEU A 130 9.98 7.97 4.30
C LEU A 130 8.58 7.87 3.68
N ALA A 131 8.45 8.08 2.37
CA ALA A 131 7.20 7.92 1.65
C ALA A 131 6.70 6.47 1.72
N LEU A 132 7.56 5.49 1.42
CA LEU A 132 7.21 4.06 1.51
C LEU A 132 6.81 3.66 2.93
N SER A 133 7.53 4.15 3.94
CA SER A 133 7.20 3.93 5.35
C SER A 133 5.83 4.50 5.72
N THR A 134 5.48 5.67 5.19
CA THR A 134 4.16 6.31 5.37
C THR A 134 3.03 5.48 4.73
N ILE A 135 3.25 4.95 3.53
CA ILE A 135 2.32 4.04 2.86
C ILE A 135 2.12 2.76 3.68
N LEU A 136 3.19 2.22 4.26
CA LEU A 136 3.08 1.03 5.10
C LEU A 136 2.25 1.31 6.36
N LEU A 137 2.49 2.42 7.05
CA LEU A 137 1.76 2.80 8.26
C LEU A 137 0.25 3.00 7.99
N THR A 138 -0.08 3.64 6.86
CA THR A 138 -1.48 3.84 6.45
C THR A 138 -2.20 2.56 6.02
N SER A 139 -1.46 1.46 5.84
CA SER A 139 -2.00 0.15 5.43
C SER A 139 -2.54 -0.72 6.57
N THR A 140 -2.63 -0.16 7.78
CA THR A 140 -3.25 -0.80 8.96
C THR A 140 -4.61 -1.45 8.68
N PRO A 141 -5.52 -0.86 7.88
CA PRO A 141 -6.81 -1.50 7.56
C PRO A 141 -6.68 -2.82 6.80
N THR A 142 -5.66 -2.99 5.97
CA THR A 142 -5.39 -4.25 5.25
C THR A 142 -5.08 -5.39 6.21
N LEU A 143 -4.38 -5.10 7.32
CA LEU A 143 -4.08 -6.08 8.37
C LEU A 143 -5.35 -6.63 9.00
N THR A 144 -6.35 -5.78 9.22
CA THR A 144 -7.66 -6.16 9.76
C THR A 144 -8.41 -7.12 8.83
N ALA A 145 -8.22 -6.99 7.50
CA ALA A 145 -8.88 -7.85 6.51
C ALA A 145 -8.17 -9.20 6.32
N SER A 146 -6.83 -9.22 6.28
CA SER A 146 -6.05 -10.46 6.20
C SER A 146 -4.57 -10.22 6.51
N ARG A 147 -4.05 -10.96 7.51
CA ARG A 147 -2.62 -10.94 7.86
C ARG A 147 -1.72 -11.39 6.70
N ASN A 148 -2.15 -12.38 5.92
CA ASN A 148 -1.36 -12.86 4.77
C ASN A 148 -1.25 -11.79 3.67
N VAL A 149 -2.33 -11.04 3.44
CA VAL A 149 -2.32 -9.95 2.45
C VAL A 149 -1.39 -8.84 2.91
N PHE A 150 -1.37 -8.52 4.21
CA PHE A 150 -0.45 -7.53 4.75
C PHE A 150 1.02 -7.91 4.48
N TYR A 151 1.42 -9.18 4.70
CA TYR A 151 2.79 -9.61 4.38
C TYR A 151 3.12 -9.52 2.90
N LEU A 152 2.18 -9.89 2.01
CA LEU A 152 2.37 -9.69 0.56
C LEU A 152 2.50 -8.21 0.19
N GLN A 153 1.74 -7.35 0.87
CA GLN A 153 1.79 -5.91 0.68
C GLN A 153 3.17 -5.35 1.08
N VAL A 154 3.66 -5.71 2.26
CA VAL A 154 5.00 -5.37 2.76
C VAL A 154 6.06 -5.82 1.76
N LEU A 155 5.95 -7.06 1.28
CA LEU A 155 6.88 -7.64 0.31
C LEU A 155 6.91 -6.81 -0.98
N PHE A 156 5.76 -6.54 -1.60
CA PHE A 156 5.71 -5.77 -2.85
C PHE A 156 6.14 -4.31 -2.68
N LEU A 157 5.91 -3.73 -1.50
CA LEU A 157 6.27 -2.34 -1.21
C LEU A 157 7.77 -2.17 -0.96
N LEU A 158 8.39 -3.08 -0.20
CA LEU A 158 9.74 -2.88 0.33
C LEU A 158 10.81 -3.75 -0.34
N LEU A 159 10.45 -4.92 -0.88
CA LEU A 159 11.44 -5.81 -1.51
C LEU A 159 12.24 -5.10 -2.62
N PRO A 160 11.61 -4.36 -3.56
CA PRO A 160 12.39 -3.69 -4.60
C PRO A 160 13.37 -2.65 -4.02
N THR A 161 12.94 -1.91 -3.00
CA THR A 161 13.77 -0.91 -2.31
C THR A 161 14.92 -1.55 -1.55
N ILE A 162 14.67 -2.64 -0.82
CA ILE A 162 15.71 -3.38 -0.08
C ILE A 162 16.76 -3.91 -1.07
N LEU A 163 16.34 -4.53 -2.17
CA LEU A 163 17.26 -5.04 -3.19
C LEU A 163 18.11 -3.90 -3.77
N MET A 164 17.51 -2.74 -4.02
CA MET A 164 18.22 -1.59 -4.57
C MET A 164 19.22 -0.99 -3.57
N LEU A 165 18.86 -0.88 -2.29
CA LEU A 165 19.76 -0.41 -1.24
C LEU A 165 20.93 -1.37 -1.01
N LEU A 166 20.69 -2.68 -1.09
CA LEU A 166 21.75 -3.69 -0.98
C LEU A 166 22.68 -3.72 -2.18
N TRP A 167 22.21 -3.28 -3.36
CA TRP A 167 23.02 -3.15 -4.56
C TRP A 167 24.01 -1.98 -4.49
N GLN A 168 23.78 -0.98 -3.63
CA GLN A 168 24.71 0.13 -3.48
C GLN A 168 25.96 -0.28 -2.69
N ASP A 169 27.12 0.16 -3.18
CA ASP A 169 28.42 -0.21 -2.60
C ASP A 169 28.68 0.46 -1.24
N ASP A 170 28.03 1.59 -0.94
CA ASP A 170 28.23 2.33 0.31
C ASP A 170 27.59 1.60 1.52
N PRO A 171 28.37 1.33 2.60
CA PRO A 171 27.88 0.67 3.81
C PRO A 171 26.65 1.31 4.45
N LYS A 172 26.42 2.61 4.30
CA LYS A 172 25.27 3.30 4.90
C LYS A 172 23.91 2.77 4.39
N TYR A 173 23.85 2.38 3.12
CA TYR A 173 22.62 1.86 2.51
C TYR A 173 22.27 0.46 2.99
N ARG A 174 23.29 -0.33 3.35
CA ARG A 174 23.09 -1.64 3.97
C ARG A 174 22.45 -1.50 5.35
N TRP A 175 22.84 -0.50 6.14
CA TRP A 175 22.19 -0.20 7.41
C TRP A 175 20.73 0.22 7.24
N LEU A 176 20.42 1.07 6.25
CA LEU A 176 19.04 1.44 5.94
C LEU A 176 18.20 0.24 5.49
N ALA A 177 18.76 -0.65 4.68
CA ALA A 177 18.09 -1.89 4.28
C ALA A 177 17.77 -2.77 5.50
N LEU A 178 18.71 -2.92 6.43
CA LEU A 178 18.49 -3.67 7.68
C LEU A 178 17.42 -3.03 8.57
N MET A 179 17.40 -1.70 8.68
CA MET A 179 16.36 -0.98 9.43
C MET A 179 14.97 -1.20 8.82
N LEU A 180 14.85 -1.17 7.49
CA LEU A 180 13.59 -1.47 6.81
C LEU A 180 13.13 -2.89 7.08
N VAL A 181 14.03 -3.89 7.01
CA VAL A 181 13.69 -5.27 7.36
C VAL A 181 13.21 -5.36 8.81
N PHE A 182 13.91 -4.75 9.76
CA PHE A 182 13.52 -4.77 11.16
C PHE A 182 12.14 -4.14 11.40
N MET A 183 11.85 -3.01 10.75
CA MET A 183 10.55 -2.33 10.83
C MET A 183 9.39 -3.21 10.35
N THR A 184 9.64 -4.17 9.44
CA THR A 184 8.60 -5.11 8.98
C THR A 184 8.35 -6.28 9.93
N MET A 185 9.28 -6.54 10.86
CA MET A 185 9.22 -7.65 11.80
C MET A 185 8.56 -7.29 13.13
N THR A 186 8.47 -5.99 13.46
CA THR A 186 7.81 -5.45 14.66
C THR A 186 6.32 -5.25 14.45
#